data_AF-A0A7R9W8X2-F1
#
_entry.id   AF-A0A7R9W8X2-F1
#
_cell.length_a   1.000
_cell.length_b   1.000
_cell.length_c   1.000
_cell.angle_alpha   90.00
_cell.angle_beta   90.00
_cell.angle_gamma   90.00
#
_symmetry.space_group_name_H-M   'P 1'
#
loop_
_entity.id
_entity.type
_entity.pdbx_description
1 polymer ?
#
loop_
_entity_poly.entity_id
_entity_poly.type
_entity_poly.pdbx_seq_one_letter_code
_entity_poly.pdbx_strand_id
1 'polypeptide(L)'
;TSLSCCPSANHCPTFFFRPSVISNCTAITTRARATSPSFLVRSISSTMTNMNTAYKLSSPAGEIKSVDCSPNKKLFWKDEAPPSWEELEEVEVNRREILKRVELPFWRILFSWTGTCLRALVLDWMIWIPIAVYCIMRVRARAGGDNVPQIVQALGDTNIDILGGFLSFLLVLFVNQTNTRFFEMYSLSKKAAGLIQDVAGLATTQLPQQDTQRIVRYMNAAHVIGYVGLGGPYSTPFFDHFNLEYNLLNASEKNRVDAFKMTSGSAAFKEVVTWCQRDVGRARKAGYIDSIEAEELQSRILGFRAAMDGIYDYCDQPVHFFYVHFLCLLSVMYLP
;
A
#
# COMPACT_ATOMS: atom_id res chain seq x y z
N THR A 1 35.78 -40.19 -28.79
CA THR A 1 36.64 -39.00 -28.57
C THR A 1 36.08 -37.85 -29.39
N SER A 2 36.01 -36.65 -28.79
CA SER A 2 35.45 -35.36 -29.27
C SER A 2 33.94 -35.24 -29.50
N LEU A 3 33.25 -34.86 -28.41
CA LEU A 3 32.11 -33.93 -28.41
C LEU A 3 32.57 -32.54 -28.90
N SER A 4 31.74 -31.83 -29.66
CA SER A 4 31.83 -30.38 -29.80
C SER A 4 30.43 -29.76 -29.72
N CYS A 5 30.36 -28.69 -28.92
CA CYS A 5 29.17 -28.15 -28.27
C CYS A 5 28.39 -27.16 -29.14
N CYS A 6 27.07 -27.10 -28.87
CA CYS A 6 26.13 -26.10 -29.37
C CYS A 6 26.44 -24.66 -28.90
N PRO A 7 26.00 -23.64 -29.65
CA PRO A 7 26.07 -22.24 -29.27
C PRO A 7 24.80 -21.71 -28.60
N SER A 8 25.00 -20.62 -27.85
CA SER A 8 24.05 -19.59 -27.41
C SER A 8 23.00 -19.94 -26.35
N ALA A 9 23.26 -19.47 -25.13
CA ALA A 9 22.29 -19.24 -24.09
C ALA A 9 21.53 -17.94 -24.39
N ASN A 10 20.22 -18.05 -24.63
CA ASN A 10 19.31 -16.90 -24.75
C ASN A 10 18.78 -16.48 -23.38
N HIS A 11 18.66 -15.16 -23.24
CA HIS A 11 18.20 -14.39 -22.09
C HIS A 11 16.95 -14.94 -21.41
N CYS A 12 17.04 -15.14 -20.09
CA CYS A 12 15.87 -15.22 -19.21
C CYS A 12 15.68 -13.83 -18.59
N PRO A 13 14.60 -13.09 -18.88
CA PRO A 13 14.35 -11.80 -18.23
C PRO A 13 13.91 -12.06 -16.79
N THR A 14 14.86 -11.96 -15.86
CA THR A 14 14.55 -11.85 -14.43
C THR A 14 14.10 -10.42 -14.19
N PHE A 15 12.87 -10.23 -13.72
CA PHE A 15 12.32 -8.93 -13.38
C PHE A 15 13.10 -8.32 -12.22
N PHE A 16 14.00 -7.39 -12.53
CA PHE A 16 14.45 -6.39 -11.58
C PHE A 16 13.52 -5.20 -11.71
N PHE A 17 12.72 -4.92 -10.68
CA PHE A 17 12.53 -3.53 -10.29
C PHE A 17 13.94 -2.98 -10.09
N ARG A 18 14.49 -2.22 -11.05
CA ARG A 18 15.81 -1.57 -10.90
C ARG A 18 15.84 -0.90 -9.52
N PRO A 19 16.62 -1.40 -8.54
CA PRO A 19 17.02 -0.57 -7.43
C PRO A 19 17.96 0.44 -8.08
N SER A 20 17.58 1.72 -8.06
CA SER A 20 18.55 2.74 -8.42
C SER A 20 19.73 2.59 -7.46
N VAL A 21 20.90 2.44 -8.05
CA VAL A 21 22.21 2.45 -7.42
C VAL A 21 22.30 3.66 -6.50
N ILE A 22 22.27 3.44 -5.19
CA ILE A 22 22.86 4.35 -4.20
C ILE A 22 24.12 3.66 -3.71
N SER A 23 25.16 3.72 -4.55
CA SER A 23 26.55 3.55 -4.12
C SER A 23 27.14 4.95 -4.12
N ASN A 24 27.24 5.54 -2.92
CA ASN A 24 28.26 6.48 -2.45
C ASN A 24 27.72 7.25 -1.25
N CYS A 25 27.79 6.64 -0.06
CA CYS A 25 27.83 7.40 1.19
C CYS A 25 29.18 7.14 1.84
N THR A 26 30.07 8.10 1.61
CA THR A 26 31.33 8.32 2.29
C THR A 26 31.12 8.27 3.81
N ALA A 27 31.93 7.44 4.47
CA ALA A 27 32.01 7.38 5.92
C ALA A 27 32.42 8.74 6.49
N ILE A 28 31.55 9.34 7.31
CA ILE A 28 31.94 10.36 8.28
C ILE A 28 31.87 9.70 9.65
N THR A 29 33.05 9.38 10.16
CA THR A 29 33.27 8.84 11.50
C THR A 29 33.15 9.98 12.51
N THR A 30 32.04 10.08 13.23
CA THR A 30 31.96 10.93 14.43
C THR A 30 31.67 10.07 15.64
N ARG A 31 32.73 9.94 16.45
CA ARG A 31 32.83 9.19 17.70
C ARG A 31 32.01 9.91 18.78
N ALA A 32 30.89 9.35 19.22
CA ALA A 32 30.17 9.82 20.39
C ALA A 32 30.08 8.70 21.44
N ARG A 33 30.63 8.99 22.62
CA ARG A 33 30.75 8.11 23.79
C ARG A 33 29.39 7.68 24.31
N ALA A 34 29.31 6.39 24.65
CA ALA A 34 28.27 5.81 25.46
C ALA A 34 28.31 6.36 26.91
N THR A 35 27.16 6.77 27.41
CA THR A 35 26.83 6.77 28.84
C THR A 35 25.39 6.31 28.99
N SER A 36 25.23 5.14 29.61
CA SER A 36 23.95 4.62 30.11
C SER A 36 23.40 5.54 31.20
N PRO A 37 22.07 5.57 31.39
CA PRO A 37 21.59 4.93 32.61
C PRO A 37 20.33 4.10 32.43
N SER A 38 20.37 2.92 33.05
CA SER A 38 19.24 2.17 33.59
C SER A 38 18.29 3.04 34.43
N PHE A 39 16.97 2.90 34.28
CA PHE A 39 16.00 2.72 35.37
C PHE A 39 14.57 2.45 34.86
N LEU A 40 14.06 1.27 35.21
CA LEU A 40 12.68 0.85 35.54
C LEU A 40 11.46 1.67 35.06
N VAL A 41 10.58 1.04 34.26
CA VAL A 41 9.16 0.84 34.63
C VAL A 41 8.73 -0.58 34.22
N ARG A 42 8.25 -1.33 35.23
CA ARG A 42 7.65 -2.67 35.16
C ARG A 42 6.17 -2.59 34.75
N SER A 43 5.73 -3.66 34.09
CA SER A 43 4.43 -4.34 34.26
C SER A 43 3.16 -3.60 33.82
N ILE A 44 2.53 -4.11 32.75
CA ILE A 44 1.21 -4.75 32.80
C ILE A 44 1.22 -5.83 31.70
N SER A 45 1.33 -7.10 32.11
CA SER A 45 1.05 -8.27 31.29
C SER A 45 0.33 -9.28 32.17
N SER A 46 -0.98 -9.43 31.95
CA SER A 46 -1.72 -10.67 32.14
C SER A 46 -3.20 -10.38 31.95
N THR A 47 -3.84 -11.01 30.95
CA THR A 47 -5.10 -11.78 31.04
C THR A 47 -5.71 -11.84 29.64
N MET A 48 -5.46 -12.92 28.90
CA MET A 48 -6.39 -13.52 27.93
C MET A 48 -5.77 -14.83 27.44
N THR A 49 -5.93 -15.85 28.28
CA THR A 49 -5.76 -17.26 27.93
C THR A 49 -7.09 -17.92 28.25
N ASN A 50 -7.56 -18.79 27.36
CA ASN A 50 -8.79 -19.61 27.41
C ASN A 50 -10.05 -19.06 26.73
N MET A 51 -10.17 -19.33 25.42
CA MET A 51 -11.41 -19.87 24.84
C MET A 51 -11.07 -20.79 23.67
N ASN A 52 -10.81 -22.06 23.99
CA ASN A 52 -10.94 -23.18 23.06
C ASN A 52 -12.14 -24.01 23.54
N THR A 53 -13.31 -23.79 22.94
CA THR A 53 -14.44 -24.70 23.08
C THR A 53 -15.06 -24.93 21.71
N ALA A 54 -15.14 -26.21 21.37
CA ALA A 54 -15.61 -26.76 20.12
C ALA A 54 -17.01 -26.27 19.71
N TYR A 55 -17.14 -25.88 18.44
CA TYR A 55 -18.42 -25.86 17.74
C TYR A 55 -18.34 -26.81 16.53
N LYS A 56 -18.85 -28.03 16.71
CA LYS A 56 -19.35 -28.86 15.62
C LYS A 56 -20.75 -28.34 15.28
N LEU A 57 -20.91 -27.71 14.13
CA LEU A 57 -22.21 -27.55 13.48
C LEU A 57 -22.10 -28.01 12.03
N SER A 58 -22.67 -29.18 11.78
CA SER A 58 -23.17 -29.59 10.48
C SER A 58 -24.32 -28.67 10.08
N SER A 59 -24.20 -27.96 8.96
CA SER A 59 -25.32 -27.26 8.31
C SER A 59 -25.21 -27.44 6.79
N PRO A 60 -26.35 -27.51 6.08
CA PRO A 60 -26.44 -28.09 4.73
C PRO A 60 -25.96 -27.11 3.66
N ALA A 61 -25.67 -27.66 2.48
CA ALA A 61 -25.26 -26.96 1.28
C ALA A 61 -26.32 -25.93 0.84
N GLY A 62 -26.23 -24.73 1.40
CA GLY A 62 -26.86 -23.51 0.91
C GLY A 62 -25.84 -22.74 0.09
N GLU A 63 -26.23 -22.34 -1.12
CA GLU A 63 -25.46 -21.49 -2.01
C GLU A 63 -25.13 -20.16 -1.30
N ILE A 64 -23.88 -20.03 -0.83
CA ILE A 64 -23.37 -18.80 -0.22
C ILE A 64 -23.27 -17.77 -1.34
N LYS A 65 -24.30 -16.91 -1.47
CA LYS A 65 -24.14 -15.63 -2.14
C LYS A 65 -23.07 -14.87 -1.35
N SER A 66 -21.87 -14.79 -1.91
CA SER A 66 -20.82 -13.95 -1.35
C SER A 66 -21.38 -12.53 -1.22
N VAL A 67 -21.52 -12.07 0.01
CA VAL A 67 -21.80 -10.67 0.29
C VAL A 67 -20.60 -9.91 -0.27
N ASP A 68 -20.83 -9.08 -1.30
CA ASP A 68 -19.81 -8.18 -1.85
C ASP A 68 -19.49 -7.14 -0.76
N CYS A 69 -18.60 -7.52 0.17
CA CYS A 69 -18.13 -6.69 1.26
C CYS A 69 -17.16 -5.60 0.80
N SER A 70 -17.06 -5.29 -0.51
CA SER A 70 -16.21 -4.20 -1.02
C SER A 70 -16.58 -2.87 -0.36
N PRO A 71 -15.82 -2.37 0.62
CA PRO A 71 -16.12 -1.11 1.25
C PRO A 71 -15.71 -0.01 0.25
N ASN A 72 -16.65 0.87 -0.10
CA ASN A 72 -16.39 2.16 -0.73
C ASN A 72 -15.74 2.18 -2.15
N LYS A 73 -16.37 1.51 -3.12
CA LYS A 73 -16.12 1.69 -4.58
C LYS A 73 -16.45 3.09 -5.15
N LYS A 74 -16.60 4.14 -4.34
CA LYS A 74 -17.23 5.41 -4.78
C LYS A 74 -16.32 6.63 -4.92
N LEU A 75 -15.05 6.62 -4.51
CA LEU A 75 -14.41 7.93 -4.28
C LEU A 75 -13.61 8.60 -5.40
N PHE A 76 -13.10 7.96 -6.47
CA PHE A 76 -12.36 8.77 -7.47
C PHE A 76 -12.37 8.34 -8.95
N TRP A 77 -12.81 7.13 -9.31
CA TRP A 77 -12.66 6.64 -10.69
C TRP A 77 -13.85 5.85 -11.23
N LYS A 78 -15.04 5.99 -10.62
CA LYS A 78 -16.15 5.09 -10.95
C LYS A 78 -16.79 5.40 -12.32
N ASP A 79 -16.66 6.64 -12.79
CA ASP A 79 -17.33 7.11 -14.00
C ASP A 79 -16.35 7.40 -15.14
N GLU A 80 -15.04 7.35 -14.88
CA GLU A 80 -14.01 7.53 -15.89
C GLU A 80 -13.56 6.17 -16.42
N ALA A 81 -13.33 6.09 -17.73
CA ALA A 81 -12.71 4.92 -18.32
C ALA A 81 -11.35 4.67 -17.63
N PRO A 82 -10.95 3.40 -17.41
CA PRO A 82 -9.64 3.12 -16.83
C PRO A 82 -8.54 3.79 -17.67
N PRO A 83 -7.53 4.41 -17.04
CA PRO A 83 -6.49 5.12 -17.76
C PRO A 83 -5.72 4.18 -18.68
N SER A 84 -5.22 4.71 -19.80
CA SER A 84 -4.36 3.94 -20.69
C SER A 84 -3.03 3.59 -20.01
N TRP A 85 -2.28 2.66 -20.59
CA TRP A 85 -0.95 2.31 -20.06
C TRP A 85 -0.01 3.52 -20.04
N GLU A 86 -0.04 4.35 -21.08
CA GLU A 86 0.81 5.53 -21.24
C GLU A 86 0.50 6.57 -20.17
N GLU A 87 -0.77 6.79 -19.87
CA GLU A 87 -1.21 7.68 -18.78
C GLU A 87 -0.75 7.15 -17.42
N LEU A 88 -0.87 5.84 -17.19
CA LEU A 88 -0.39 5.21 -15.96
C LEU A 88 1.12 5.35 -15.80
N GLU A 89 1.88 5.16 -16.88
CA GLU A 89 3.33 5.32 -16.88
C GLU A 89 3.73 6.77 -16.54
N GLU A 90 3.07 7.77 -17.16
CA GLU A 90 3.30 9.18 -16.84
C GLU A 90 3.01 9.49 -15.38
N VAL A 91 1.89 8.98 -14.84
CA VAL A 91 1.53 9.12 -13.44
C VAL A 91 2.59 8.51 -12.51
N GLU A 92 3.13 7.34 -12.84
CA GLU A 92 4.18 6.68 -12.05
C GLU A 92 5.52 7.41 -12.13
N VAL A 93 5.90 7.94 -13.30
CA VAL A 93 7.09 8.78 -13.46
C VAL A 93 6.96 10.01 -12.57
N ASN A 94 5.82 10.71 -12.64
CA ASN A 94 5.55 11.89 -11.82
C ASN A 94 5.56 11.58 -10.32
N ARG A 95 4.93 10.47 -9.89
CA ARG A 95 4.98 10.00 -8.49
C ARG A 95 6.42 9.79 -8.00
N ARG A 96 7.27 9.15 -8.80
CA ARG A 96 8.68 8.93 -8.46
C ARG A 96 9.48 10.23 -8.40
N GLU A 97 9.22 11.17 -9.30
CA GLU A 97 9.83 12.48 -9.26
C GLU A 97 9.45 13.25 -7.99
N ILE A 98 8.18 13.19 -7.57
CA ILE A 98 7.72 13.79 -6.32
C ILE A 98 8.45 13.17 -5.12
N LEU A 99 8.60 11.84 -5.08
CA LEU A 99 9.30 11.17 -3.98
C LEU A 99 10.77 11.58 -3.89
N LYS A 100 11.45 11.80 -5.01
CA LYS A 100 12.85 12.29 -5.03
C LYS A 100 13.00 13.71 -4.49
N ARG A 101 11.94 14.52 -4.50
CA ARG A 101 11.98 15.90 -3.98
C ARG A 101 12.16 15.98 -2.47
N VAL A 102 11.96 14.87 -1.74
CA VAL A 102 12.20 14.80 -0.30
C VAL A 102 13.66 15.10 0.07
N GLU A 103 14.60 14.92 -0.87
CA GLU A 103 16.02 15.22 -0.67
C GLU A 103 16.37 16.71 -0.87
N LEU A 104 15.42 17.55 -1.29
CA LEU A 104 15.67 18.97 -1.53
C LEU A 104 15.76 19.77 -0.21
N PRO A 105 16.44 20.93 -0.22
CA PRO A 105 16.42 21.85 0.91
C PRO A 105 15.00 22.26 1.30
N PHE A 106 14.75 22.41 2.60
CA PHE A 106 13.44 22.70 3.18
C PHE A 106 12.65 23.82 2.48
N TRP A 107 13.31 24.94 2.16
CA TRP A 107 12.65 26.06 1.48
C TRP A 107 12.16 25.70 0.08
N ARG A 108 12.88 24.84 -0.67
CA ARG A 108 12.43 24.37 -1.99
C ARG A 108 11.22 23.45 -1.88
N ILE A 109 11.18 22.63 -0.83
CA ILE A 109 10.04 21.76 -0.56
C ILE A 109 8.80 22.61 -0.24
N LEU A 110 8.93 23.65 0.59
CA LEU A 110 7.84 24.56 0.93
C LEU A 110 7.24 25.28 -0.28
N PHE A 111 8.07 25.70 -1.24
CA PHE A 111 7.60 26.39 -2.45
C PHE A 111 7.23 25.46 -3.61
N SER A 112 7.23 24.13 -3.43
CA SER A 112 6.77 23.20 -4.46
C SER A 112 5.24 23.18 -4.53
N TRP A 113 4.70 23.34 -5.75
CA TRP A 113 3.25 23.30 -5.98
C TRP A 113 2.72 21.87 -6.19
N THR A 114 3.52 21.01 -6.83
CA THR A 114 3.12 19.64 -7.15
C THR A 114 3.52 18.69 -6.02
N GLY A 115 2.59 17.82 -5.62
CA GLY A 115 2.83 16.81 -4.59
C GLY A 115 2.85 17.34 -3.16
N THR A 116 2.46 18.59 -2.94
CA THR A 116 2.40 19.22 -1.60
C THR A 116 0.96 19.44 -1.15
N CYS A 117 0.77 19.58 0.16
CA CYS A 117 -0.51 19.98 0.72
C CYS A 117 -0.88 21.43 0.34
N LEU A 118 0.09 22.28 -0.06
CA LEU A 118 -0.14 23.69 -0.35
C LEU A 118 -1.18 23.89 -1.46
N ARG A 119 -1.11 23.12 -2.54
CA ARG A 119 -2.12 23.17 -3.62
C ARG A 119 -3.51 22.82 -3.11
N ALA A 120 -3.63 21.79 -2.26
CA ALA A 120 -4.90 21.38 -1.68
C ALA A 120 -5.46 22.47 -0.75
N LEU A 121 -4.60 23.04 0.11
CA LEU A 121 -4.96 24.14 1.03
C LEU A 121 -5.42 25.39 0.26
N VAL A 122 -4.70 25.82 -0.78
CA VAL A 122 -5.07 27.01 -1.56
C VAL A 122 -6.39 26.82 -2.32
N LEU A 123 -6.71 25.59 -2.74
CA LEU A 123 -7.98 25.29 -3.40
C LEU A 123 -9.13 25.05 -2.43
N ASP A 124 -8.84 24.87 -1.14
CA ASP A 124 -9.86 24.62 -0.12
C ASP A 124 -10.57 25.92 0.28
N TRP A 125 -11.84 26.05 -0.10
CA TRP A 125 -12.70 27.18 0.25
C TRP A 125 -12.85 27.37 1.76
N MET A 126 -12.70 26.31 2.56
CA MET A 126 -12.80 26.38 4.02
C MET A 126 -11.71 27.26 4.64
N ILE A 127 -10.54 27.35 4.02
CA ILE A 127 -9.45 28.22 4.47
C ILE A 127 -9.75 29.68 4.14
N TRP A 128 -10.39 29.92 3.00
CA TRP A 128 -10.71 31.28 2.56
C TRP A 128 -11.83 31.94 3.36
N ILE A 129 -12.72 31.17 3.99
CA ILE A 129 -13.80 31.73 4.81
C ILE A 129 -13.27 32.49 6.03
N PRO A 130 -12.46 31.89 6.94
CA PRO A 130 -11.87 32.61 8.06
C PRO A 130 -11.06 33.82 7.61
N ILE A 131 -10.30 33.69 6.52
CA ILE A 131 -9.53 34.81 5.95
C ILE A 131 -10.47 35.93 5.50
N ALA A 132 -11.55 35.61 4.80
CA ALA A 132 -12.55 36.58 4.36
C ALA A 132 -13.24 37.25 5.55
N VAL A 133 -13.68 36.49 6.56
CA VAL A 133 -14.28 37.01 7.79
C VAL A 133 -13.32 37.95 8.51
N TYR A 134 -12.06 37.55 8.66
CA TYR A 134 -11.00 38.38 9.24
C TYR A 134 -10.82 39.69 8.47
N CYS A 135 -10.72 39.62 7.14
CA CYS A 135 -10.59 40.80 6.28
C CYS A 135 -11.80 41.73 6.42
N ILE A 136 -13.03 41.20 6.44
CA ILE A 136 -14.26 41.98 6.63
C ILE A 136 -14.24 42.70 7.98
N MET A 137 -13.89 41.99 9.06
CA MET A 137 -13.79 42.58 10.40
C MET A 137 -12.73 43.68 10.46
N ARG A 138 -11.56 43.47 9.86
CA ARG A 138 -10.48 44.48 9.80
C ARG A 138 -10.86 45.72 9.01
N VAL A 139 -11.54 45.56 7.87
CA VAL A 139 -12.02 46.68 7.06
C VAL A 139 -13.07 47.48 7.82
N ARG A 140 -14.04 46.81 8.47
CA ARG A 140 -15.08 47.48 9.28
C ARG A 140 -14.49 48.25 10.47
N ALA A 141 -13.53 47.67 11.18
CA ALA A 141 -12.86 48.33 12.29
C ALA A 141 -12.11 49.60 11.87
N ARG A 142 -11.48 49.60 10.69
CA ARG A 142 -10.79 50.79 10.15
C ARG A 142 -11.75 51.87 9.63
N ALA A 143 -12.95 51.49 9.23
CA ALA A 143 -13.95 52.41 8.69
C ALA A 143 -14.66 53.28 9.75
N GLY A 144 -14.20 53.28 11.02
CA GLY A 144 -14.75 54.12 12.09
C GLY A 144 -16.02 53.55 12.73
N GLY A 145 -16.32 52.27 12.52
CA GLY A 145 -17.34 51.58 13.29
C GLY A 145 -16.81 51.21 14.67
N ASP A 146 -16.95 52.08 15.66
CA ASP A 146 -16.55 51.81 17.06
C ASP A 146 -17.34 50.65 17.70
N ASN A 147 -18.39 50.17 17.03
CA ASN A 147 -19.19 49.03 17.45
C ASN A 147 -18.56 47.72 16.94
N VAL A 148 -17.62 47.18 17.71
CA VAL A 148 -17.21 45.77 17.55
C VAL A 148 -18.47 44.90 17.73
N PRO A 149 -18.78 43.98 16.78
CA PRO A 149 -19.93 43.10 16.94
C PRO A 149 -19.85 42.33 18.25
N GLN A 150 -20.93 42.31 19.04
CA GLN A 150 -20.98 41.60 20.34
C GLN A 150 -20.57 40.12 20.23
N ILE A 151 -20.79 39.51 19.07
CA ILE A 151 -20.30 38.15 18.75
C ILE A 151 -18.79 38.03 18.93
N VAL A 152 -17.99 39.01 18.48
CA VAL A 152 -16.53 38.96 18.59
C VAL A 152 -16.08 39.08 20.04
N GLN A 153 -16.80 39.86 20.86
CA GLN A 153 -16.53 39.95 22.30
C GLN A 153 -16.88 38.64 22.99
N ALA A 154 -18.03 38.04 22.67
CA ALA A 154 -18.43 36.74 23.22
C ALA A 154 -17.51 35.59 22.79
N LEU A 155 -16.91 35.65 21.59
CA LEU A 155 -15.88 34.71 21.14
C LEU A 155 -14.54 34.91 21.84
N GLY A 156 -14.23 36.11 22.35
CA GLY A 156 -13.03 36.37 23.14
C GLY A 156 -13.05 35.67 24.51
N ASP A 157 -14.25 35.39 25.03
CA ASP A 157 -14.44 34.74 26.34
C ASP A 157 -14.41 33.21 26.27
N THR A 158 -14.36 32.61 25.07
CA THR A 158 -14.26 31.15 24.94
C THR A 158 -12.82 30.67 25.06
N ASN A 159 -12.64 29.48 25.64
CA ASN A 159 -11.33 28.83 25.82
C ASN A 159 -10.76 28.26 24.51
N ILE A 160 -10.53 29.11 23.51
CA ILE A 160 -9.97 28.74 22.19
C ILE A 160 -8.62 28.01 22.36
N ASP A 161 -7.83 28.39 23.35
CA ASP A 161 -6.54 27.77 23.66
C ASP A 161 -6.68 26.27 23.99
N ILE A 162 -7.73 25.90 24.74
CA ILE A 162 -8.00 24.50 25.10
C ILE A 162 -8.38 23.71 23.85
N LEU A 163 -9.24 24.29 22.99
CA LEU A 163 -9.66 23.67 21.74
C LEU A 163 -8.46 23.47 20.78
N GLY A 164 -7.60 24.48 20.65
CA GLY A 164 -6.39 24.42 19.83
C GLY A 164 -5.37 23.40 20.33
N GLY A 165 -5.18 23.32 21.65
CA GLY A 165 -4.34 22.29 22.28
C GLY A 165 -4.86 20.87 22.00
N PHE A 166 -6.18 20.67 22.13
CA PHE A 166 -6.81 19.38 21.87
C PHE A 166 -6.74 18.98 20.38
N LEU A 167 -7.00 19.93 19.47
CA LEU A 167 -6.90 19.72 18.03
C LEU A 167 -5.47 19.33 17.63
N SER A 168 -4.46 20.06 18.13
CA SER A 168 -3.05 19.79 17.83
C SER A 168 -2.63 18.39 18.30
N PHE A 169 -3.04 18.00 19.50
CA PHE A 169 -2.78 16.68 20.04
C PHE A 169 -3.39 15.55 19.18
N LEU A 170 -4.67 15.68 18.82
CA LEU A 170 -5.34 14.68 17.98
C LEU A 170 -4.76 14.62 16.57
N LEU A 171 -4.36 15.76 15.99
CA LEU A 171 -3.73 15.82 14.69
C LEU A 171 -2.42 15.01 14.69
N VAL A 172 -1.57 15.17 15.72
CA VAL A 172 -0.32 14.42 15.85
C VAL A 172 -0.58 12.92 15.97
N LEU A 173 -1.55 12.51 16.80
CA LEU A 173 -1.91 11.09 16.95
C LEU A 173 -2.41 10.49 15.63
N PHE A 174 -3.29 11.20 14.94
CA PHE A 174 -3.84 10.76 13.66
C PHE A 174 -2.74 10.62 12.60
N VAL A 175 -1.87 11.62 12.46
CA VAL A 175 -0.75 11.60 11.52
C VAL A 175 0.21 10.44 11.81
N ASN A 176 0.49 10.17 13.09
CA ASN A 176 1.33 9.05 13.48
C ASN A 176 0.72 7.69 13.09
N GLN A 177 -0.59 7.52 13.31
CA GLN A 177 -1.31 6.30 12.91
C GLN A 177 -1.33 6.13 11.38
N THR A 178 -1.61 7.19 10.62
CA THR A 178 -1.61 7.13 9.15
C THR A 178 -0.23 6.84 8.59
N ASN A 179 0.83 7.40 9.18
CA ASN A 179 2.20 7.15 8.76
C ASN A 179 2.61 5.69 9.04
N THR A 180 2.29 5.17 10.22
CA THR A 180 2.57 3.76 10.58
C THR A 180 1.94 2.82 9.56
N ARG A 181 0.66 3.02 9.27
CA ARG A 181 -0.08 2.28 8.25
C ARG A 181 0.56 2.36 6.87
N PHE A 182 0.98 3.57 6.44
CA PHE A 182 1.64 3.76 5.16
C PHE A 182 2.93 2.93 5.06
N PHE A 183 3.78 2.98 6.09
CA PHE A 183 5.02 2.21 6.12
C PHE A 183 4.78 0.69 6.18
N GLU A 184 3.77 0.24 6.89
CA GLU A 184 3.38 -1.18 6.94
C GLU A 184 2.93 -1.68 5.57
N MET A 185 2.05 -0.95 4.87
CA MET A 185 1.62 -1.30 3.51
C MET A 185 2.80 -1.32 2.52
N TYR A 186 3.71 -0.33 2.63
CA TYR A 186 4.93 -0.31 1.81
C TYR A 186 5.84 -1.52 2.10
N SER A 187 6.03 -1.85 3.37
CA SER A 187 6.82 -3.00 3.81
C SER A 187 6.24 -4.32 3.27
N LEU A 188 4.92 -4.50 3.33
CA LEU A 188 4.23 -5.65 2.75
C LEU A 188 4.44 -5.75 1.24
N SER A 189 4.33 -4.63 0.52
CA SER A 189 4.58 -4.55 -0.92
C SER A 189 6.02 -4.95 -1.28
N LYS A 190 7.02 -4.46 -0.52
CA LYS A 190 8.42 -4.84 -0.70
C LYS A 190 8.68 -6.31 -0.35
N LYS A 191 8.06 -6.81 0.71
CA LYS A 191 8.14 -8.22 1.12
C LYS A 191 7.58 -9.14 0.03
N ALA A 192 6.46 -8.78 -0.60
CA ALA A 192 5.89 -9.55 -1.71
C ALA A 192 6.90 -9.67 -2.88
N ALA A 193 7.52 -8.56 -3.28
CA ALA A 193 8.55 -8.58 -4.32
C ALA A 193 9.79 -9.42 -3.95
N GLY A 194 10.28 -9.28 -2.70
CA GLY A 194 11.39 -10.09 -2.20
C GLY A 194 11.09 -11.59 -2.20
N LEU A 195 9.87 -11.98 -1.84
CA LEU A 195 9.46 -13.39 -1.84
C LEU A 195 9.35 -13.99 -3.25
N ILE A 196 8.99 -13.20 -4.26
CA ILE A 196 9.04 -13.64 -5.66
C ILE A 196 10.49 -13.94 -6.07
N GLN A 197 11.44 -13.10 -5.66
CA GLN A 197 12.87 -13.30 -5.92
C GLN A 197 13.41 -14.54 -5.19
N ASP A 198 13.04 -14.74 -3.92
CA ASP A 198 13.38 -15.94 -3.15
C ASP A 198 12.87 -17.21 -3.87
N VAL A 199 11.61 -17.22 -4.28
CA VAL A 199 11.00 -18.36 -5.02
C VAL A 199 11.72 -18.60 -6.34
N ALA A 200 12.07 -17.54 -7.09
CA ALA A 200 12.80 -17.67 -8.34
C ALA A 200 14.20 -18.25 -8.12
N GLY A 201 14.92 -17.80 -7.07
CA GLY A 201 16.23 -18.33 -6.70
C GLY A 201 16.18 -19.82 -6.37
N LEU A 202 15.29 -20.21 -5.44
CA LEU A 202 15.10 -21.61 -5.03
C LEU A 202 14.68 -22.50 -6.21
N ALA A 203 13.65 -22.09 -6.96
CA ALA A 203 13.14 -22.85 -8.10
C ALA A 203 14.19 -23.04 -9.20
N THR A 204 15.12 -22.10 -9.39
CA THR A 204 16.19 -22.24 -10.39
C THR A 204 17.22 -23.30 -9.98
N THR A 205 17.45 -23.47 -8.68
CA THR A 205 18.42 -24.45 -8.16
C THR A 205 17.84 -25.86 -7.99
N GLN A 206 16.54 -25.97 -7.78
CA GLN A 206 15.87 -27.22 -7.36
C GLN A 206 15.00 -27.87 -8.44
N LEU A 207 14.55 -27.11 -9.45
CA LEU A 207 13.57 -27.59 -10.43
C LEU A 207 14.12 -27.61 -11.86
N PRO A 208 13.55 -28.47 -12.73
CA PRO A 208 13.77 -28.38 -14.17
C PRO A 208 13.37 -27.00 -14.70
N GLN A 209 14.12 -26.49 -15.67
CA GLN A 209 13.96 -25.14 -16.21
C GLN A 209 12.50 -24.80 -16.63
N GLN A 210 11.77 -25.75 -17.20
CA GLN A 210 10.38 -25.56 -17.62
C GLN A 210 9.44 -25.29 -16.43
N ASP A 211 9.61 -26.02 -15.33
CA ASP A 211 8.80 -25.86 -14.12
C ASP A 211 9.19 -24.57 -13.38
N THR A 212 10.49 -24.25 -13.33
CA THR A 212 11.01 -22.98 -12.79
C THR A 212 10.38 -21.80 -13.51
N GLN A 213 10.46 -21.77 -14.85
CA GLN A 213 9.91 -20.68 -15.66
C GLN A 213 8.41 -20.52 -15.43
N ARG A 214 7.66 -21.64 -15.38
CA ARG A 214 6.21 -21.62 -15.15
C ARG A 214 5.85 -21.06 -13.77
N ILE A 215 6.53 -21.48 -12.70
CA ILE A 215 6.29 -20.99 -11.33
C ILE A 215 6.62 -19.49 -11.22
N VAL A 216 7.79 -19.06 -11.72
CA VAL A 216 8.19 -17.64 -11.67
C VAL A 216 7.21 -16.77 -12.43
N ARG A 217 6.76 -17.25 -13.59
CA ARG A 217 5.77 -16.56 -14.41
C ARG A 217 4.43 -16.40 -13.68
N TYR A 218 3.92 -17.47 -13.03
CA TYR A 218 2.69 -17.39 -12.22
C TYR A 218 2.84 -16.49 -10.99
N MET A 219 4.00 -16.48 -10.33
CA MET A 219 4.25 -15.58 -9.20
C MET A 219 4.20 -14.11 -9.62
N ASN A 220 4.82 -13.75 -10.75
CA ASN A 220 4.73 -12.40 -11.32
C ASN A 220 3.30 -12.07 -11.77
N ALA A 221 2.62 -13.01 -12.43
CA ALA A 221 1.21 -12.83 -12.80
C ALA A 221 0.33 -12.54 -11.58
N ALA A 222 0.47 -13.35 -10.51
CA ALA A 222 -0.26 -13.14 -9.26
C ALA A 222 0.04 -11.79 -8.62
N HIS A 223 1.29 -11.30 -8.72
CA HIS A 223 1.67 -9.99 -8.19
C HIS A 223 0.95 -8.84 -8.92
N VAL A 224 0.98 -8.86 -10.26
CA VAL A 224 0.29 -7.85 -11.08
C VAL A 224 -1.23 -7.92 -10.89
N ILE A 225 -1.81 -9.13 -10.94
CA ILE A 225 -3.25 -9.35 -10.71
C ILE A 225 -3.67 -8.87 -9.32
N GLY A 226 -2.82 -9.08 -8.31
CA GLY A 226 -3.07 -8.61 -6.96
C GLY A 226 -3.19 -7.09 -6.86
N TYR A 227 -2.34 -6.33 -7.58
CA TYR A 227 -2.52 -4.86 -7.62
C TYR A 227 -3.77 -4.43 -8.38
N VAL A 228 -4.14 -5.12 -9.47
CA VAL A 228 -5.40 -4.85 -10.19
C VAL A 228 -6.62 -5.10 -9.29
N GLY A 229 -6.57 -6.14 -8.45
CA GLY A 229 -7.65 -6.47 -7.54
C GLY A 229 -7.81 -5.53 -6.33
N LEU A 230 -6.79 -4.74 -5.99
CA LEU A 230 -6.89 -3.65 -5.01
C LEU A 230 -7.72 -2.46 -5.54
N GLY A 231 -7.91 -2.39 -6.86
CA GLY A 231 -8.61 -1.31 -7.55
C GLY A 231 -7.79 -0.03 -7.70
N GLY A 232 -8.48 1.07 -8.01
CA GLY A 232 -7.85 2.36 -8.28
C GLY A 232 -7.37 2.48 -9.74
N PRO A 233 -6.19 3.07 -10.00
CA PRO A 233 -5.72 3.31 -11.37
C PRO A 233 -5.28 2.02 -12.09
N TYR A 234 -4.87 0.99 -11.34
CA TYR A 234 -4.45 -0.29 -11.92
C TYR A 234 -5.67 -1.14 -12.28
N SER A 235 -5.84 -1.39 -13.57
CA SER A 235 -7.02 -2.03 -14.16
C SER A 235 -6.63 -3.14 -15.15
N THR A 236 -7.59 -3.72 -15.87
CA THR A 236 -7.30 -4.77 -16.87
C THR A 236 -6.28 -4.33 -17.94
N PRO A 237 -6.35 -3.11 -18.53
CA PRO A 237 -5.30 -2.61 -19.42
C PRO A 237 -3.88 -2.67 -18.85
N PHE A 238 -3.72 -2.37 -17.56
CA PHE A 238 -2.43 -2.47 -16.87
C PHE A 238 -1.91 -3.91 -16.83
N PHE A 239 -2.77 -4.88 -16.49
CA PHE A 239 -2.38 -6.30 -16.54
C PHE A 239 -2.10 -6.76 -17.97
N ASP A 240 -2.95 -6.38 -18.93
CA ASP A 240 -2.84 -6.79 -20.32
C ASP A 240 -1.53 -6.33 -20.96
N HIS A 241 -1.06 -5.13 -20.62
CA HIS A 241 0.26 -4.63 -21.03
C HIS A 241 1.39 -5.57 -20.58
N PHE A 242 1.49 -5.85 -19.27
CA PHE A 242 2.51 -6.74 -18.74
C PHE A 242 2.36 -8.18 -19.23
N ASN A 243 1.12 -8.64 -19.41
CA ASN A 243 0.85 -9.97 -19.92
C ASN A 243 1.32 -10.13 -21.37
N LEU A 244 1.13 -9.11 -22.20
CA LEU A 244 1.60 -9.07 -23.58
C LEU A 244 3.13 -9.00 -23.67
N GLU A 245 3.75 -8.14 -22.87
CA GLU A 245 5.20 -7.92 -22.90
C GLU A 245 5.99 -9.14 -22.39
N TYR A 246 5.51 -9.76 -21.30
CA TYR A 246 6.25 -10.83 -20.59
C TYR A 246 5.63 -12.22 -20.73
N ASN A 247 4.54 -12.35 -21.50
CA ASN A 247 3.80 -13.60 -21.69
C ASN A 247 3.42 -14.28 -20.36
N LEU A 248 2.97 -13.50 -19.36
CA LEU A 248 2.74 -13.97 -17.99
C LEU A 248 1.72 -15.12 -17.91
N LEU A 249 0.62 -15.02 -18.63
CA LEU A 249 -0.40 -16.06 -18.76
C LEU A 249 -0.66 -16.30 -20.23
N ASN A 250 -0.76 -17.57 -20.63
CA ASN A 250 -1.27 -17.91 -21.95
C ASN A 250 -2.78 -17.61 -22.04
N ALA A 251 -3.35 -17.65 -23.24
CA ALA A 251 -4.75 -17.30 -23.46
C ALA A 251 -5.73 -18.17 -22.64
N SER A 252 -5.44 -19.47 -22.45
CA SER A 252 -6.31 -20.36 -21.68
C SER A 252 -6.22 -20.11 -20.17
N GLU A 253 -5.03 -19.80 -19.65
CA GLU A 253 -4.79 -19.38 -18.28
C GLU A 253 -5.48 -18.04 -18.00
N LYS A 254 -5.32 -17.05 -18.90
CA LYS A 254 -5.98 -15.75 -18.79
C LYS A 254 -7.50 -15.90 -18.72
N ASN A 255 -8.10 -16.66 -19.62
CA ASN A 255 -9.55 -16.94 -19.62
C ASN A 255 -10.02 -17.57 -18.29
N ARG A 256 -9.19 -18.41 -17.66
CA ARG A 256 -9.50 -18.98 -16.33
C ARG A 256 -9.44 -17.95 -15.22
N VAL A 257 -8.48 -17.01 -15.27
CA VAL A 257 -8.38 -15.90 -14.31
C VAL A 257 -9.54 -14.91 -14.47
N ASP A 258 -9.93 -14.61 -15.71
CA ASP A 258 -11.01 -13.67 -16.03
C ASP A 258 -12.34 -14.08 -15.39
N ALA A 259 -12.58 -15.38 -15.22
CA ALA A 259 -13.76 -15.91 -14.52
C ALA A 259 -13.87 -15.42 -13.06
N PHE A 260 -12.76 -15.06 -12.41
CA PHE A 260 -12.72 -14.56 -11.03
C PHE A 260 -12.88 -13.05 -10.92
N LYS A 261 -13.08 -12.33 -12.05
CA LYS A 261 -13.17 -10.86 -12.11
C LYS A 261 -11.97 -10.18 -11.43
N MET A 262 -10.83 -10.14 -12.12
CA MET A 262 -9.56 -9.63 -11.58
C MET A 262 -9.64 -8.24 -10.93
N THR A 263 -10.57 -7.38 -11.34
CA THR A 263 -10.79 -6.02 -10.80
C THR A 263 -11.60 -5.98 -9.51
N SER A 264 -12.04 -7.14 -8.99
CA SER A 264 -12.95 -7.26 -7.86
C SER A 264 -12.37 -8.14 -6.76
N GLY A 265 -11.43 -7.58 -6.00
CA GLY A 265 -10.93 -8.18 -4.77
C GLY A 265 -9.74 -9.14 -4.97
N SER A 266 -9.57 -10.07 -4.03
CA SER A 266 -8.37 -10.90 -3.90
C SER A 266 -8.47 -12.29 -4.56
N ALA A 267 -9.64 -12.68 -5.08
CA ALA A 267 -9.89 -14.04 -5.53
C ALA A 267 -9.00 -14.48 -6.69
N ALA A 268 -8.84 -13.61 -7.70
CA ALA A 268 -8.09 -13.92 -8.91
C ALA A 268 -6.60 -14.23 -8.63
N PHE A 269 -5.91 -13.40 -7.84
CA PHE A 269 -4.50 -13.65 -7.54
C PHE A 269 -4.31 -14.89 -6.66
N LYS A 270 -5.23 -15.14 -5.71
CA LYS A 270 -5.21 -16.33 -4.84
C LYS A 270 -5.32 -17.63 -5.64
N GLU A 271 -6.12 -17.62 -6.71
CA GLU A 271 -6.22 -18.76 -7.62
C GLU A 271 -4.87 -19.01 -8.33
N VAL A 272 -4.22 -17.96 -8.83
CA VAL A 272 -2.90 -18.09 -9.49
C VAL A 272 -1.83 -18.58 -8.50
N VAL A 273 -1.83 -18.08 -7.26
CA VAL A 273 -0.96 -18.60 -6.19
C VAL A 273 -1.20 -20.10 -5.96
N THR A 274 -2.46 -20.53 -5.95
CA THR A 274 -2.83 -21.95 -5.79
C THR A 274 -2.27 -22.80 -6.94
N TRP A 275 -2.15 -22.25 -8.16
CA TRP A 275 -1.49 -22.94 -9.27
C TRP A 275 0.00 -23.15 -9.01
N CYS A 276 0.71 -22.14 -8.47
CA CYS A 276 2.12 -22.29 -8.05
C CYS A 276 2.27 -23.42 -7.03
N GLN A 277 1.42 -23.45 -6.00
CA GLN A 277 1.46 -24.49 -4.96
C GLN A 277 1.21 -25.89 -5.56
N ARG A 278 0.28 -26.00 -6.50
CA ARG A 278 -0.01 -27.27 -7.20
C ARG A 278 1.19 -27.73 -8.02
N ASP A 279 1.91 -26.81 -8.67
CA ASP A 279 3.08 -27.14 -9.47
C ASP A 279 4.26 -27.61 -8.61
N VAL A 280 4.50 -26.99 -7.45
CA VAL A 280 5.47 -27.50 -6.45
C VAL A 280 5.07 -28.91 -5.98
N GLY A 281 3.78 -29.14 -5.72
CA GLY A 281 3.27 -30.46 -5.34
C GLY A 281 3.45 -31.53 -6.42
N ARG A 282 3.33 -31.14 -7.71
CA ARG A 282 3.62 -32.03 -8.84
C ARG A 282 5.10 -32.33 -8.97
N ALA A 283 5.97 -31.33 -8.83
CA ALA A 283 7.41 -31.49 -8.89
C ALA A 283 7.93 -32.45 -7.81
N ARG A 284 7.41 -32.33 -6.58
CA ARG A 284 7.69 -33.28 -5.50
C ARG A 284 7.24 -34.70 -5.85
N LYS A 285 6.03 -34.87 -6.36
CA LYS A 285 5.50 -36.20 -6.78
C LYS A 285 6.31 -36.82 -7.92
N ALA A 286 6.88 -35.99 -8.80
CA ALA A 286 7.75 -36.42 -9.88
C ALA A 286 9.19 -36.76 -9.41
N GLY A 287 9.52 -36.49 -8.13
CA GLY A 287 10.85 -36.75 -7.57
C GLY A 287 11.91 -35.71 -7.96
N TYR A 288 11.52 -34.53 -8.45
CA TYR A 288 12.48 -33.45 -8.73
C TYR A 288 13.00 -32.77 -7.46
N ILE A 289 12.18 -32.71 -6.42
CA ILE A 289 12.52 -32.11 -5.12
C ILE A 289 12.08 -33.02 -3.97
N ASP A 290 12.78 -32.93 -2.85
CA ASP A 290 12.44 -33.66 -1.65
C ASP A 290 11.28 -33.00 -0.85
N SER A 291 10.94 -33.55 0.32
CA SER A 291 9.88 -32.97 1.15
C SER A 291 10.24 -31.64 1.80
N ILE A 292 11.51 -31.43 2.13
CA ILE A 292 12.02 -30.24 2.82
C ILE A 292 12.08 -29.07 1.84
N GLU A 293 12.64 -29.28 0.66
CA GLU A 293 12.69 -28.29 -0.43
C GLU A 293 11.29 -27.86 -0.87
N ALA A 294 10.37 -28.82 -0.97
CA ALA A 294 8.97 -28.53 -1.28
C ALA A 294 8.29 -27.70 -0.18
N GLU A 295 8.55 -27.99 1.10
CA GLU A 295 8.04 -27.21 2.23
C GLU A 295 8.58 -25.78 2.21
N GLU A 296 9.88 -25.61 1.93
CA GLU A 296 10.50 -24.29 1.84
C GLU A 296 9.88 -23.45 0.71
N LEU A 297 9.77 -24.00 -0.51
CA LEU A 297 9.12 -23.33 -1.63
C LEU A 297 7.66 -22.95 -1.32
N GLN A 298 6.90 -23.86 -0.73
CA GLN A 298 5.50 -23.60 -0.33
C GLN A 298 5.41 -22.49 0.71
N SER A 299 6.31 -22.48 1.69
CA SER A 299 6.38 -21.45 2.73
C SER A 299 6.62 -20.07 2.14
N ARG A 300 7.52 -19.94 1.16
CA ARG A 300 7.77 -18.66 0.47
C ARG A 300 6.58 -18.20 -0.37
N ILE A 301 5.92 -19.12 -1.09
CA ILE A 301 4.70 -18.83 -1.87
C ILE A 301 3.56 -18.38 -0.95
N LEU A 302 3.36 -19.06 0.18
CA LEU A 302 2.36 -18.66 1.18
C LEU A 302 2.71 -17.34 1.86
N GLY A 303 4.00 -17.07 2.10
CA GLY A 303 4.47 -15.78 2.58
C GLY A 303 4.13 -14.64 1.62
N PHE A 304 4.25 -14.86 0.31
CA PHE A 304 3.89 -13.89 -0.72
C PHE A 304 2.39 -13.61 -0.67
N ARG A 305 1.57 -14.66 -0.59
CA ARG A 305 0.13 -14.54 -0.43
C ARG A 305 -0.24 -13.75 0.83
N ALA A 306 0.37 -14.07 1.97
CA ALA A 306 0.12 -13.38 3.22
C ALA A 306 0.52 -11.89 3.16
N ALA A 307 1.62 -11.57 2.46
CA ALA A 307 2.03 -10.19 2.26
C ALA A 307 1.03 -9.40 1.41
N MET A 308 0.53 -9.99 0.31
CA MET A 308 -0.51 -9.40 -0.51
C MET A 308 -1.84 -9.27 0.24
N ASP A 309 -2.27 -10.32 0.95
CA ASP A 309 -3.48 -10.30 1.78
C ASP A 309 -3.43 -9.20 2.84
N GLY A 310 -2.26 -8.97 3.47
CA GLY A 310 -2.10 -7.86 4.40
C GLY A 310 -2.36 -6.48 3.76
N ILE A 311 -2.04 -6.30 2.48
CA ILE A 311 -2.35 -5.04 1.77
C ILE A 311 -3.87 -4.90 1.59
N TYR A 312 -4.56 -5.99 1.24
CA TYR A 312 -6.03 -6.00 1.17
C TYR A 312 -6.66 -5.71 2.53
N ASP A 313 -6.14 -6.27 3.63
CA ASP A 313 -6.64 -6.02 4.97
C ASP A 313 -6.60 -4.53 5.33
N TYR A 314 -5.53 -3.83 4.97
CA TYR A 314 -5.49 -2.37 5.13
C TYR A 314 -6.54 -1.70 4.25
N CYS A 315 -6.67 -2.06 2.97
CA CYS A 315 -7.67 -1.47 2.08
C CYS A 315 -9.11 -1.66 2.61
N ASP A 316 -9.42 -2.84 3.17
CA ASP A 316 -10.74 -3.17 3.69
C ASP A 316 -11.01 -2.51 5.06
N GLN A 317 -9.97 -2.23 5.84
CA GLN A 317 -10.07 -1.58 7.15
C GLN A 317 -9.43 -0.20 7.14
N PRO A 318 -10.06 0.84 6.54
CA PRO A 318 -9.56 2.22 6.59
C PRO A 318 -9.48 2.73 8.03
N VAL A 319 -8.78 3.85 8.25
CA VAL A 319 -8.80 4.55 9.54
C VAL A 319 -10.25 4.83 9.93
N HIS A 320 -10.61 4.57 11.19
CA HIS A 320 -11.99 4.72 11.64
C HIS A 320 -12.55 6.08 11.24
N PHE A 321 -13.67 6.04 10.52
CA PHE A 321 -14.35 7.24 10.02
C PHE A 321 -14.62 8.27 11.14
N PHE A 322 -14.89 7.79 12.36
CA PHE A 322 -15.05 8.64 13.53
C PHE A 322 -13.88 9.61 13.73
N TYR A 323 -12.62 9.16 13.65
CA TYR A 323 -11.46 10.04 13.85
C TYR A 323 -11.37 11.12 12.77
N VAL A 324 -11.59 10.74 11.52
CA VAL A 324 -11.56 11.69 10.39
C VAL A 324 -12.68 12.71 10.55
N HIS A 325 -13.91 12.27 10.80
CA HIS A 325 -15.06 13.14 10.97
C HIS A 325 -14.89 14.07 12.18
N PHE A 326 -14.41 13.54 13.30
CA PHE A 326 -14.18 14.31 14.52
C PHE A 326 -13.10 15.38 14.33
N LEU A 327 -12.00 15.05 13.65
CA LEU A 327 -10.97 16.03 13.29
C LEU A 327 -11.49 17.13 12.36
N CYS A 328 -12.29 16.77 11.36
CA CYS A 328 -12.93 17.76 10.49
C CYS A 328 -13.85 18.68 11.31
N LEU A 329 -14.68 18.12 12.19
CA LEU A 329 -15.59 18.89 13.05
C LEU A 329 -14.82 19.86 13.96
N LEU A 330 -13.77 19.38 14.64
CA LEU A 330 -12.92 20.23 15.49
C LEU A 330 -12.23 21.32 14.67
N SER A 331 -11.75 21.01 13.47
CA SER A 331 -11.14 22.01 12.58
C SER A 331 -12.14 23.09 12.17
N VAL A 332 -13.38 22.70 11.85
CA VAL A 332 -14.47 23.64 11.52
C VAL A 332 -14.83 24.52 12.72
N MET A 333 -14.75 24.00 13.94
CA MET A 333 -15.04 24.79 15.15
C MET A 333 -13.86 25.68 15.57
N TYR A 334 -12.62 25.31 15.24
CA TYR A 334 -11.42 26.03 15.64
C TYR A 334 -11.03 27.18 14.69
N LEU A 335 -11.31 27.04 13.39
CA LEU A 335 -10.88 27.99 12.36
C LEU A 335 -11.66 29.32 12.26
N PRO A 336 -12.99 29.39 12.47
CA PRO A 336 -13.77 30.64 12.45
C PRO A 336 -13.47 31.53 13.65
#